data_AF-A0A419KML1-F1
#
_entry.id   AF-A0A419KML1-F1
#
_cell.length_a   1.000
_cell.length_b   1.000
_cell.length_c   1.000
_cell.angle_alpha   90.00
_cell.angle_beta   90.00
_cell.angle_gamma   90.00
#
_symmetry.space_group_name_H-M   'P 1'
#
loop_
_entity.id
_entity.type
_entity.pdbx_description
1 polymer ?
#
loop_
_entity_poly.entity_id
_entity_poly.type
_entity_poly.pdbx_seq_one_letter_code
_entity_poly.pdbx_strand_id
1 'polypeptide(L)'
;MNLSVEKERLASLGLKIFRFSEISKMRNKRGTYTLMIYINSPLSLKIGGLGIANLNTGYYTYTGSALGRGPSSLAGRISRHLRSEKKRRWHIDYLLRNGESEIEAVLALLSRRRLECEVNQHLISLLRPKMPILGFGSSDCISGCKSHLLYFGKRDNLLSEMAEIYLQRGKDNVFALLKDEAWSPNRN
;
A
#
# COMPACT_ATOMS: atom_id res chain seq x y z
N MET A 1 -10.17 7.39 10.13
CA MET A 1 -10.74 6.04 10.01
C MET A 1 -10.89 5.44 11.40
N ASN A 2 -11.99 4.76 11.71
CA ASN A 2 -12.11 3.97 12.94
C ASN A 2 -11.62 2.54 12.66
N LEU A 3 -10.45 2.18 13.18
CA LEU A 3 -9.81 0.90 12.89
C LEU A 3 -10.64 -0.30 13.37
N SER A 4 -11.39 -0.17 14.46
CA SER A 4 -12.27 -1.23 14.97
C SER A 4 -13.42 -1.50 13.99
N VAL A 5 -14.06 -0.44 13.48
CA VAL A 5 -15.15 -0.56 12.49
C VAL A 5 -14.65 -1.17 11.19
N GLU A 6 -13.48 -0.74 10.68
CA GLU A 6 -12.93 -1.35 9.46
C GLU A 6 -12.53 -2.80 9.70
N LYS A 7 -11.97 -3.15 10.86
CA LYS A 7 -11.64 -4.54 11.18
C LYS A 7 -12.88 -5.44 11.17
N GLU A 8 -14.00 -4.97 11.71
CA GLU A 8 -15.29 -5.69 11.66
C GLU A 8 -15.79 -5.86 10.22
N ARG A 9 -15.72 -4.81 9.39
CA ARG A 9 -16.08 -4.88 7.96
C ARG A 9 -15.20 -5.86 7.19
N LEU A 10 -13.89 -5.84 7.42
CA LEU A 10 -12.98 -6.79 6.79
C LEU A 10 -13.25 -8.23 7.24
N ALA A 11 -13.58 -8.43 8.51
CA ALA A 11 -13.92 -9.75 9.05
C ALA A 11 -15.24 -10.27 8.46
N SER A 12 -16.25 -9.41 8.27
CA SER A 12 -17.53 -9.80 7.65
C SER A 12 -17.38 -10.17 6.17
N LEU A 13 -16.37 -9.62 5.46
CA LEU A 13 -15.98 -10.05 4.12
C LEU A 13 -15.22 -11.40 4.10
N GLY A 14 -14.95 -11.99 5.26
CA GLY A 14 -14.19 -13.24 5.40
C GLY A 14 -12.69 -13.07 5.16
N LEU A 15 -12.18 -11.84 5.25
CA LEU A 15 -10.77 -11.55 5.00
C LEU A 15 -9.89 -12.04 6.14
N LYS A 16 -8.74 -12.65 5.82
CA LYS A 16 -7.71 -12.92 6.82
C LYS A 16 -7.07 -11.59 7.24
N ILE A 17 -7.08 -11.30 8.53
CA ILE A 17 -6.52 -10.07 9.10
C ILE A 17 -5.32 -10.43 9.99
N PHE A 18 -4.20 -9.77 9.73
CA PHE A 18 -2.98 -9.85 10.53
C PHE A 18 -2.62 -8.46 11.06
N ARG A 19 -1.74 -8.42 12.06
CA ARG A 19 -1.13 -7.20 12.57
C ARG A 19 0.18 -6.89 11.85
N PHE A 20 0.62 -5.63 11.86
CA PHE A 20 1.93 -5.25 11.33
C PHE A 20 3.06 -6.03 12.00
N SER A 21 2.97 -6.25 13.32
CA SER A 21 3.89 -7.09 14.08
C SER A 21 3.95 -8.56 13.60
N GLU A 22 2.96 -9.04 12.86
CA GLU A 22 2.86 -10.41 12.35
C GLU A 22 3.34 -10.57 10.90
N ILE A 23 3.91 -9.53 10.29
CA ILE A 23 4.39 -9.56 8.89
C ILE A 23 5.37 -10.71 8.60
N SER A 24 6.10 -11.19 9.62
CA SER A 24 7.01 -12.33 9.52
C SER A 24 6.30 -13.64 9.12
N LYS A 25 4.98 -13.78 9.37
CA LYS A 25 4.16 -14.92 8.89
C LYS A 25 4.09 -14.99 7.37
N MET A 26 4.37 -13.88 6.67
CA MET A 26 4.40 -13.79 5.22
C MET A 26 5.82 -14.00 4.64
N ARG A 27 6.75 -14.54 5.43
CA ARG A 27 8.10 -14.87 4.96
C ARG A 27 8.02 -15.79 3.74
N ASN A 28 8.84 -15.49 2.73
CA ASN A 28 8.91 -16.23 1.47
C ASN A 28 7.62 -16.25 0.63
N LYS A 29 6.53 -15.60 1.07
CA LYS A 29 5.34 -15.40 0.26
C LYS A 29 5.58 -14.34 -0.81
N ARG A 30 4.90 -14.50 -1.93
CA ARG A 30 4.99 -13.64 -3.12
C ARG A 30 3.62 -13.11 -3.48
N GLY A 31 3.58 -11.95 -4.14
CA GLY A 31 2.33 -11.41 -4.65
C GLY A 31 2.37 -9.92 -4.92
N THR A 32 1.18 -9.32 -4.88
CA THR A 32 0.95 -7.88 -5.01
C THR A 32 0.43 -7.35 -3.68
N TYR A 33 0.80 -6.12 -3.33
CA TYR A 33 0.30 -5.43 -2.15
C TYR A 33 -0.07 -3.98 -2.51
N THR A 34 -1.05 -3.44 -1.80
CA THR A 34 -1.39 -2.02 -1.83
C THR A 34 -1.28 -1.48 -0.42
N LEU A 35 -0.42 -0.47 -0.25
CA LEU A 35 -0.31 0.28 0.99
C LEU A 35 -1.45 1.30 1.02
N MET A 36 -2.15 1.42 2.13
CA MET A 36 -3.04 2.55 2.43
C MET A 36 -2.29 3.52 3.32
N ILE A 37 -2.12 4.74 2.83
CA ILE A 37 -1.28 5.77 3.45
C ILE A 37 -2.16 6.96 3.76
N TYR A 38 -2.08 7.50 4.97
CA TYR A 38 -2.69 8.78 5.31
C TYR A 38 -1.61 9.85 5.39
N ILE A 39 -1.84 10.96 4.71
CA ILE A 39 -1.06 12.19 4.87
C ILE A 39 -1.87 13.13 5.76
N ASN A 40 -1.33 13.50 6.92
CA ASN A 40 -2.05 14.30 7.93
C ASN A 40 -1.99 15.82 7.65
N SER A 41 -0.96 16.32 6.96
CA SER A 41 -0.77 17.73 6.61
C SER A 41 -0.27 17.91 5.17
N PRO A 42 -0.62 19.00 4.47
CA PRO A 42 -0.11 19.24 3.12
C PRO A 42 1.42 19.37 3.13
N LEU A 43 2.08 18.78 2.14
CA LEU A 43 3.54 18.73 2.11
C LEU A 43 4.09 18.78 0.67
N SER A 44 5.29 19.35 0.54
CA SER A 44 6.02 19.42 -0.72
C SER A 44 7.28 18.56 -0.62
N LEU A 45 7.47 17.63 -1.56
CA LEU A 45 8.60 16.70 -1.56
C LEU A 45 9.30 16.65 -2.90
N LYS A 46 10.63 16.63 -2.86
CA LYS A 46 11.47 16.26 -4.00
C LYS A 46 11.58 14.74 -4.09
N ILE A 47 11.00 14.15 -5.13
CA ILE A 47 10.89 12.70 -5.33
C ILE A 47 11.82 12.25 -6.45
N GLY A 48 13.09 12.03 -6.13
CA GLY A 48 14.09 11.54 -7.09
C GLY A 48 14.06 12.32 -8.41
N GLY A 49 13.96 11.58 -9.53
CA GLY A 49 13.85 12.16 -10.88
C GLY A 49 12.47 12.71 -11.25
N LEU A 50 11.43 12.51 -10.42
CA LEU A 50 10.08 13.05 -10.66
C LEU A 50 9.94 14.52 -10.24
N GLY A 51 11.00 15.12 -9.67
CA GLY A 51 11.00 16.53 -9.28
C GLY A 51 10.22 16.80 -8.00
N ILE A 52 9.69 18.02 -7.87
CA ILE A 52 8.92 18.47 -6.71
C ILE A 52 7.45 18.13 -6.91
N ALA A 53 6.83 17.51 -5.90
CA ALA A 53 5.41 17.21 -5.87
C ALA A 53 4.75 17.83 -4.64
N ASN A 54 3.59 18.45 -4.85
CA ASN A 54 2.75 19.00 -3.79
C ASN A 54 1.62 18.00 -3.50
N LEU A 55 1.56 17.53 -2.26
CA LEU A 55 0.62 16.52 -1.80
C LEU A 55 -0.32 17.12 -0.77
N ASN A 56 -1.62 16.88 -0.96
CA ASN A 56 -2.67 17.32 -0.05
C ASN A 56 -2.90 16.30 1.08
N THR A 57 -3.45 16.75 2.21
CA THR A 57 -3.96 15.88 3.26
C THR A 57 -5.02 14.89 2.73
N GLY A 58 -4.95 13.64 3.17
CA GLY A 58 -5.92 12.61 2.83
C GLY A 58 -5.30 11.24 2.58
N TYR A 59 -6.10 10.31 2.10
CA TYR A 59 -5.66 8.96 1.80
C TYR A 59 -5.01 8.86 0.42
N TYR A 60 -3.89 8.18 0.41
CA TYR A 60 -3.16 7.73 -0.76
C TYR A 60 -3.07 6.22 -0.73
N THR A 61 -2.92 5.63 -1.91
CA THR A 61 -2.56 4.21 -2.01
C THR A 61 -1.35 4.05 -2.90
N TYR A 62 -0.52 3.06 -2.58
CA TYR A 62 0.61 2.67 -3.41
C TYR A 62 0.56 1.18 -3.69
N THR A 63 0.42 0.80 -4.96
CA THR A 63 0.38 -0.60 -5.39
C THR A 63 1.76 -1.07 -5.84
N GLY A 64 2.25 -2.16 -5.24
CA GLY A 64 3.55 -2.75 -5.55
C GLY A 64 3.52 -4.27 -5.60
N SER A 65 4.52 -4.85 -6.25
CA SER A 65 4.75 -6.29 -6.36
C SER A 65 5.89 -6.76 -5.49
N ALA A 66 5.86 -8.02 -5.07
CA ALA A 66 6.88 -8.69 -4.28
C ALA A 66 7.02 -10.14 -4.74
N LEU A 67 7.75 -10.37 -5.83
CA LEU A 67 7.84 -11.68 -6.50
C LEU A 67 9.14 -12.44 -6.21
N GLY A 68 10.03 -11.89 -5.40
CA GLY A 68 11.34 -12.47 -5.13
C GLY A 68 11.39 -13.34 -3.87
N ARG A 69 12.55 -13.33 -3.19
CA ARG A 69 12.82 -14.02 -1.92
C ARG A 69 13.49 -13.05 -0.94
N GLY A 70 13.50 -13.39 0.36
CA GLY A 70 14.14 -12.55 1.38
C GLY A 70 13.64 -11.10 1.34
N PRO A 71 14.53 -10.08 1.20
CA PRO A 71 14.13 -8.66 1.12
C PRO A 71 13.15 -8.31 -0.02
N SER A 72 13.03 -9.18 -1.03
CA SER A 72 12.14 -8.99 -2.17
C SER A 72 10.84 -9.83 -2.11
N SER A 73 10.63 -10.59 -1.03
CA SER A 73 9.35 -11.25 -0.72
C SER A 73 8.32 -10.25 -0.16
N LEU A 74 7.06 -10.68 0.01
CA LEU A 74 6.02 -9.82 0.61
C LEU A 74 6.44 -9.28 1.97
N ALA A 75 6.84 -10.17 2.89
CA ALA A 75 7.38 -9.74 4.18
C ALA A 75 8.54 -8.74 4.03
N GLY A 76 9.53 -9.04 3.18
CA GLY A 76 10.69 -8.16 2.99
C GLY A 76 10.32 -6.75 2.49
N ARG A 77 9.44 -6.65 1.48
CA ARG A 77 9.02 -5.36 0.92
C ARG A 77 8.11 -4.59 1.89
N ILE A 78 7.11 -5.24 2.47
CA ILE A 78 6.18 -4.58 3.40
C ILE A 78 6.93 -4.13 4.67
N SER A 79 7.78 -4.98 5.26
CA SER A 79 8.61 -4.59 6.41
C SER A 79 9.56 -3.43 6.09
N ARG A 80 10.06 -3.33 4.85
CA ARG A 80 10.83 -2.15 4.42
C ARG A 80 9.97 -0.88 4.44
N HIS A 81 8.76 -0.94 3.91
CA HIS A 81 7.87 0.21 3.85
C HIS A 81 7.47 0.70 5.23
N LEU A 82 7.18 -0.24 6.13
CA LEU A 82 6.78 0.03 7.51
C LEU A 82 7.89 0.71 8.35
N ARG A 83 9.17 0.42 8.11
CA ARG A 83 10.28 1.10 8.84
C ARG A 83 10.23 2.62 8.66
N SER A 84 10.57 3.41 9.66
CA SER A 84 10.76 4.87 9.51
C SER A 84 12.07 5.17 8.76
N GLU A 85 13.18 4.67 9.30
CA GLU A 85 14.52 4.91 8.76
C GLU A 85 14.90 3.89 7.70
N LYS A 86 15.13 4.39 6.49
CA LYS A 86 15.52 3.58 5.32
C LYS A 86 16.28 4.44 4.32
N LYS A 87 17.22 3.87 3.57
CA LYS A 87 17.76 4.55 2.37
C LYS A 87 16.64 4.71 1.35
N ARG A 88 16.51 5.88 0.72
CA ARG A 88 15.54 6.12 -0.37
C ARG A 88 16.01 5.37 -1.60
N ARG A 89 15.28 4.33 -2.02
CA ARG A 89 15.58 3.52 -3.23
C ARG A 89 14.43 3.54 -4.22
N TRP A 90 13.20 3.67 -3.74
CA TRP A 90 11.98 3.73 -4.55
C TRP A 90 11.25 5.06 -4.32
N HIS A 91 10.43 5.48 -5.27
CA HIS A 91 9.65 6.72 -5.12
C HIS A 91 8.82 6.74 -3.84
N ILE A 92 8.24 5.60 -3.46
CA ILE A 92 7.48 5.46 -2.21
C ILE A 92 8.32 5.66 -0.95
N ASP A 93 9.62 5.41 -0.99
CA ASP A 93 10.50 5.68 0.16
C ASP A 93 10.66 7.18 0.44
N TYR A 94 10.48 8.06 -0.56
CA TYR A 94 10.51 9.51 -0.35
C TYR A 94 9.25 9.95 0.40
N LEU A 95 8.11 9.37 0.05
CA LEU A 95 6.84 9.62 0.73
C LEU A 95 6.85 9.02 2.15
N LEU A 96 7.24 7.77 2.33
CA LEU A 96 7.18 7.11 3.64
C LEU A 96 8.29 7.49 4.62
N ARG A 97 9.14 8.45 4.29
CA ARG A 97 10.21 8.95 5.19
C ARG A 97 9.94 10.34 5.75
N ASN A 98 8.85 10.99 5.35
CA ASN A 98 8.46 12.23 5.99
C ASN A 98 7.62 11.92 7.25
N GLY A 99 7.58 12.87 8.19
CA GLY A 99 6.84 12.70 9.45
C GLY A 99 5.32 12.83 9.33
N GLU A 100 4.82 13.24 8.16
CA GLU A 100 3.40 13.53 7.90
C GLU A 100 2.65 12.37 7.23
N SER A 101 3.37 11.32 6.81
CA SER A 101 2.82 10.18 6.08
C SER A 101 2.89 8.91 6.90
N GLU A 102 1.74 8.26 7.08
CA GLU A 102 1.62 7.03 7.86
C GLU A 102 0.93 5.92 7.07
N ILE A 103 1.43 4.68 7.18
CA ILE A 103 0.74 3.50 6.64
C ILE A 103 -0.31 3.04 7.65
N GLU A 104 -1.58 3.13 7.28
CA GLU A 104 -2.71 2.72 8.11
C GLU A 104 -3.01 1.23 7.96
N ALA A 105 -2.87 0.70 6.74
CA ALA A 105 -3.17 -0.68 6.42
C ALA A 105 -2.41 -1.15 5.17
N VAL A 106 -2.34 -2.46 4.98
CA VAL A 106 -1.85 -3.08 3.74
C VAL A 106 -2.81 -4.18 3.31
N LEU A 107 -3.25 -4.16 2.06
CA LEU A 107 -3.91 -5.30 1.43
C LEU A 107 -2.91 -6.05 0.56
N ALA A 108 -2.94 -7.38 0.60
CA ALA A 108 -2.04 -8.20 -0.19
C ALA A 108 -2.76 -9.40 -0.80
N LEU A 109 -2.42 -9.70 -2.04
CA LEU A 109 -2.88 -10.85 -2.82
C LEU A 109 -1.70 -11.78 -3.08
N LEU A 110 -1.73 -12.98 -2.51
CA LEU A 110 -0.73 -14.01 -2.73
C LEU A 110 -0.79 -14.50 -4.18
N SER A 111 0.33 -14.40 -4.88
CA SER A 111 0.44 -14.86 -6.26
C SER A 111 1.90 -15.01 -6.69
N ARG A 112 2.15 -15.93 -7.62
CA ARG A 112 3.43 -16.00 -8.36
C ARG A 112 3.42 -15.16 -9.63
N ARG A 113 2.23 -14.75 -10.10
CA ARG A 113 2.06 -13.87 -11.26
C ARG A 113 2.23 -12.41 -10.83
N ARG A 114 2.71 -11.58 -11.76
CA ARG A 114 2.79 -10.13 -11.58
C ARG A 114 1.40 -9.52 -11.81
N LEU A 115 0.68 -9.22 -10.74
CA LEU A 115 -0.69 -8.66 -10.79
C LEU A 115 -0.76 -7.19 -10.36
N GLU A 116 0.40 -6.52 -10.19
CA GLU A 116 0.50 -5.14 -9.70
C GLU A 116 -0.27 -4.14 -10.56
N CYS A 117 0.02 -4.09 -11.87
CA CYS A 117 -0.66 -3.17 -12.79
C CYS A 117 -2.15 -3.49 -12.89
N GLU A 118 -2.49 -4.78 -12.93
CA GLU A 118 -3.88 -5.23 -13.02
C GLU A 118 -4.68 -4.77 -11.79
N VAL A 119 -4.18 -5.02 -10.56
CA VAL A 119 -4.81 -4.53 -9.32
C VAL A 119 -4.92 -3.01 -9.33
N ASN A 120 -3.84 -2.30 -9.66
CA ASN A 120 -3.83 -0.83 -9.68
C ASN A 120 -4.87 -0.26 -10.66
N GLN A 121 -5.01 -0.84 -11.85
CA GLN A 121 -6.00 -0.43 -12.85
C GLN A 121 -7.44 -0.67 -12.40
N HIS A 122 -7.70 -1.76 -11.66
CA HIS A 122 -9.04 -2.02 -11.12
C HIS A 122 -9.40 -1.01 -10.03
N LEU A 123 -8.47 -0.69 -9.14
CA LEU A 123 -8.64 0.40 -8.16
C LEU A 123 -8.97 1.72 -8.88
N ILE A 124 -8.26 2.03 -9.97
CA ILE A 124 -8.54 3.22 -10.78
C ILE A 124 -9.95 3.19 -11.39
N SER A 125 -10.31 2.08 -12.04
CA SER A 125 -11.58 1.94 -12.76
C SER A 125 -12.79 2.03 -11.83
N LEU A 126 -12.73 1.38 -10.68
CA LEU A 126 -13.87 1.23 -9.78
C LEU A 126 -13.98 2.39 -8.79
N LEU A 127 -12.85 2.90 -8.28
CA LEU A 127 -12.85 3.89 -7.21
C LEU A 127 -12.53 5.32 -7.69
N ARG A 128 -12.15 5.49 -8.97
CA ARG A 128 -11.93 6.78 -9.66
C ARG A 128 -11.04 7.78 -8.88
N PRO A 129 -9.83 7.39 -8.42
CA PRO A 129 -8.93 8.29 -7.72
C PRO A 129 -8.30 9.33 -8.65
N LYS A 130 -7.69 10.35 -8.04
CA LYS A 130 -6.74 11.23 -8.74
C LYS A 130 -5.35 10.59 -8.77
N MET A 131 -4.53 10.95 -9.76
CA MET A 131 -3.13 10.52 -9.87
C MET A 131 -2.23 11.75 -9.67
N PRO A 132 -1.82 12.06 -8.43
CA PRO A 132 -1.16 13.32 -8.10
C PRO A 132 0.24 13.44 -8.69
N ILE A 133 0.89 12.31 -9.00
CA ILE A 133 2.25 12.26 -9.54
C ILE A 133 2.30 11.22 -10.66
N LEU A 134 2.50 11.68 -11.90
CA LEU A 134 2.67 10.81 -13.06
C LEU A 134 4.04 10.10 -13.01
N GLY A 135 4.09 8.85 -13.49
CA GLY A 135 5.29 8.02 -13.46
C GLY A 135 5.66 7.44 -12.08
N PHE A 136 4.89 7.74 -11.03
CA PHE A 136 5.22 7.29 -9.68
C PHE A 136 5.06 5.77 -9.55
N GLY A 137 6.20 5.08 -9.49
CA GLY A 137 6.24 3.62 -9.31
C GLY A 137 5.81 2.85 -10.56
N SER A 138 5.70 3.53 -11.70
CA SER A 138 5.30 2.97 -12.99
C SER A 138 6.32 3.22 -14.09
N SER A 139 7.57 3.56 -13.75
CA SER A 139 8.63 3.87 -14.73
C SER A 139 9.00 2.68 -15.62
N ASP A 140 8.85 1.45 -15.13
CA ASP A 140 9.04 0.19 -15.86
C ASP A 140 7.71 -0.46 -16.27
N CYS A 141 6.58 0.26 -16.16
CA CYS A 141 5.26 -0.26 -16.48
C CYS A 141 5.01 -0.26 -17.99
N ILE A 142 4.84 -1.45 -18.56
CA ILE A 142 4.44 -1.64 -19.97
C ILE A 142 2.92 -1.73 -20.17
N SER A 143 2.14 -1.78 -19.09
CA SER A 143 0.67 -1.91 -19.12
C SER A 143 -0.06 -0.56 -19.15
N GLY A 144 0.66 0.56 -19.30
CA GLY A 144 0.07 1.89 -19.43
C GLY A 144 -0.39 2.54 -18.13
N CYS A 145 0.06 2.09 -16.95
CA CYS A 145 -0.24 2.77 -15.69
C CYS A 145 0.41 4.16 -15.65
N LYS A 146 -0.42 5.21 -15.62
CA LYS A 146 0.05 6.59 -15.44
C LYS A 146 0.73 6.81 -14.09
N SER A 147 0.28 6.12 -13.06
CA SER A 147 0.87 6.13 -11.72
C SER A 147 0.42 4.91 -10.93
N HIS A 148 1.27 4.42 -10.03
CA HIS A 148 0.90 3.46 -8.99
C HIS A 148 0.63 4.15 -7.64
N LEU A 149 0.77 5.48 -7.56
CA LEU A 149 0.33 6.30 -6.45
C LEU A 149 -1.03 6.94 -6.78
N LEU A 150 -2.04 6.59 -6.00
CA LEU A 150 -3.41 7.06 -6.21
C LEU A 150 -3.85 7.91 -5.00
N TYR A 151 -4.60 8.98 -5.23
CA TYR A 151 -5.11 9.89 -4.20
C TYR A 151 -6.64 9.83 -4.13
N PHE A 152 -7.15 9.66 -2.91
CA PHE A 152 -8.58 9.48 -2.61
C PHE A 152 -9.18 10.60 -1.76
N GLY A 153 -8.38 11.57 -1.27
CA GLY A 153 -8.86 12.57 -0.32
C GLY A 153 -9.31 11.94 1.00
N LYS A 154 -10.30 12.54 1.66
CA LYS A 154 -10.93 11.94 2.85
C LYS A 154 -11.99 10.95 2.38
N ARG A 155 -11.77 9.66 2.67
CA ARG A 155 -12.66 8.55 2.28
C ARG A 155 -12.62 7.47 3.35
N ASP A 156 -13.64 7.42 4.19
CA ASP A 156 -13.60 6.62 5.42
C ASP A 156 -13.67 5.10 5.17
N ASN A 157 -14.34 4.66 4.11
CA ASN A 157 -14.52 3.23 3.78
C ASN A 157 -13.49 2.70 2.77
N LEU A 158 -12.40 3.44 2.53
CA LEU A 158 -11.45 3.11 1.45
C LEU A 158 -10.87 1.68 1.63
N LEU A 159 -10.58 1.27 2.86
CA LEU A 159 -9.98 -0.04 3.12
C LEU A 159 -10.93 -1.19 2.78
N SER A 160 -12.18 -1.13 3.24
CA SER A 160 -13.21 -2.11 2.88
C SER A 160 -13.51 -2.13 1.37
N GLU A 161 -13.62 -0.98 0.72
CA GLU A 161 -13.81 -0.92 -0.74
C GLU A 161 -12.64 -1.54 -1.52
N MET A 162 -11.40 -1.29 -1.10
CA MET A 162 -10.24 -1.97 -1.71
C MET A 162 -10.24 -3.48 -1.44
N ALA A 163 -10.66 -3.91 -0.24
CA ALA A 163 -10.70 -5.32 0.12
C ALA A 163 -11.68 -6.11 -0.76
N GLU A 164 -12.85 -5.55 -1.05
CA GLU A 164 -13.82 -6.15 -1.98
C GLU A 164 -13.21 -6.37 -3.38
N ILE A 165 -12.51 -5.37 -3.91
CA ILE A 165 -11.82 -5.46 -5.21
C ILE A 165 -10.74 -6.55 -5.19
N TYR A 166 -10.00 -6.68 -4.10
CA TYR A 166 -9.02 -7.74 -3.94
C TYR A 166 -9.67 -9.13 -3.89
N LEU A 167 -10.77 -9.27 -3.14
CA LEU A 167 -11.47 -10.55 -2.95
C LEU A 167 -12.07 -11.09 -4.25
N GLN A 168 -12.52 -10.21 -5.16
CA GLN A 168 -12.95 -10.59 -6.51
C GLN A 168 -11.85 -11.31 -7.32
N ARG A 169 -10.57 -11.16 -6.92
CA ARG A 169 -9.40 -11.69 -7.65
C ARG A 169 -8.80 -12.95 -7.06
N GLY A 170 -9.17 -13.32 -5.83
CA GLY A 170 -8.57 -14.49 -5.18
C GLY A 170 -8.95 -14.64 -3.73
N LYS A 171 -10.22 -14.91 -3.46
CA LYS A 171 -10.83 -15.02 -2.11
C LYS A 171 -9.93 -15.65 -1.04
N ASP A 172 -9.31 -16.80 -1.31
CA ASP A 172 -8.50 -17.52 -0.31
C ASP A 172 -7.05 -17.03 -0.13
N ASN A 173 -6.61 -16.15 -1.04
CA ASN A 173 -5.24 -15.67 -1.19
C ASN A 173 -5.07 -14.19 -0.79
N VAL A 174 -6.12 -13.53 -0.33
CA VAL A 174 -6.06 -12.14 0.14
C VAL A 174 -5.96 -12.08 1.66
N PHE A 175 -5.14 -11.14 2.14
CA PHE A 175 -5.14 -10.77 3.55
C PHE A 175 -4.93 -9.26 3.72
N ALA A 176 -5.37 -8.75 4.87
CA ALA A 176 -5.06 -7.42 5.34
C ALA A 176 -4.01 -7.49 6.45
N LEU A 177 -3.17 -6.47 6.52
CA LEU A 177 -2.34 -6.13 7.67
C LEU A 177 -2.83 -4.79 8.21
N LEU A 178 -3.11 -4.74 9.51
CA LEU A 178 -3.54 -3.53 10.20
C LEU A 178 -2.48 -3.10 11.22
N LYS A 179 -2.38 -1.80 11.45
CA LYS A 179 -1.54 -1.24 12.50
C LYS A 179 -2.00 -1.77 13.88
N ASP A 180 -1.04 -2.10 14.74
CA ASP A 180 -1.28 -2.55 16.10
C ASP A 180 -0.47 -1.72 17.10
N GLU A 181 -0.96 -1.59 18.34
CA GLU A 181 -0.34 -0.76 19.39
C GLU A 181 1.11 -1.17 19.72
N ALA A 182 1.44 -2.46 19.55
CA ALA A 182 2.79 -2.96 19.78
C ALA A 182 3.77 -2.56 18.66
N TRP A 183 3.28 -2.08 17.52
CA TRP A 183 4.09 -1.75 16.36
C TRP A 183 4.71 -0.34 16.50
N SER A 184 6.04 -0.28 16.43
CA SER A 184 6.80 0.97 16.37
C SER A 184 7.61 1.01 15.07
N PRO A 185 7.63 2.14 14.33
CA PRO A 185 8.40 2.31 13.09
C PRO A 185 9.92 2.08 13.26
N ASN A 186 10.41 2.14 14.50
CA ASN A 186 11.83 2.12 14.86
C ASN A 186 12.33 0.74 15.36
N ARG A 187 11.54 -0.35 15.26
CA ARG A 187 12.04 -1.68 15.65
C ARG A 187 13.10 -2.16 14.63
N ASN A 188 14.35 -2.25 15.10
CA ASN A 188 15.51 -2.81 14.38
C ASN A 188 15.32 -4.28 14.04
#